data_AF-A0A6L2L8S1-F1
#
_entry.id   AF-A0A6L2L8S1-F1
#
_cell.length_a   1.000
_cell.length_b   1.000
_cell.length_c   1.000
_cell.angle_alpha   90.00
_cell.angle_beta   90.00
_cell.angle_gamma   90.00
#
_symmetry.space_group_name_H-M   'P 1'
#
loop_
_entity.id
_entity.type
_entity.pdbx_description
1 polymer ?
#
loop_
_entity_poly.entity_id
_entity_poly.type
_entity_poly.pdbx_seq_one_letter_code
_entity_poly.pdbx_strand_id
1 'polypeptide(L)'
;MSDQSNTKKVVVERAHLLGKGVSFGGKTGYRENSLLFFFASDDSSERSARFVEVDFGYAVVVAQRRLDAKARRTLMIGISNEDQLKFNSIKDAKQLFEAVEKRFGGNAATKKTQRNLLKQQFENFSAPSSEMLDQTFDRFQKLVSHLELLGEKISQ
;
A
#
# COMPACT_ATOMS: atom_id res chain seq x y z
N MET A 1 -10.20 3.52 -46.11
CA MET A 1 -10.69 2.46 -45.20
C MET A 1 -10.21 2.84 -43.82
N SER A 2 -11.06 3.49 -43.03
CA SER A 2 -10.72 3.91 -41.66
C SER A 2 -11.61 3.12 -40.71
N ASP A 3 -11.00 2.18 -40.00
CA ASP A 3 -11.65 1.30 -39.04
C ASP A 3 -12.00 2.13 -37.79
N GLN A 4 -13.20 2.69 -37.75
CA GLN A 4 -13.76 3.26 -36.53
C GLN A 4 -14.18 2.10 -35.63
N SER A 5 -13.25 1.60 -34.83
CA SER A 5 -13.54 0.74 -33.68
C SER A 5 -14.49 1.49 -32.75
N ASN A 6 -15.79 1.27 -32.93
CA ASN A 6 -16.86 1.78 -32.09
C ASN A 6 -16.78 1.09 -30.72
N THR A 7 -15.95 1.60 -29.83
CA THR A 7 -15.93 1.20 -28.42
C THR A 7 -17.20 1.74 -27.76
N LYS A 8 -18.27 0.95 -27.80
CA LYS A 8 -19.50 1.19 -27.04
C LYS A 8 -19.12 1.37 -25.56
N LYS A 9 -19.36 2.57 -25.00
CA LYS A 9 -19.14 2.85 -23.57
C LYS A 9 -20.24 2.16 -22.76
N VAL A 10 -19.85 1.15 -21.98
CA VAL A 10 -20.73 0.55 -20.98
C VAL A 10 -20.59 1.36 -19.69
N VAL A 11 -21.70 1.92 -19.20
CA VAL A 11 -21.73 2.71 -17.96
C VAL A 11 -22.26 1.83 -16.83
N VAL A 12 -21.55 1.80 -15.70
CA VAL A 12 -22.01 1.15 -14.47
C VAL A 12 -22.74 2.20 -13.65
N GLU A 13 -24.06 2.07 -13.51
CA GLU A 13 -24.86 3.12 -12.89
C GLU A 13 -24.90 3.01 -11.36
N ARG A 14 -25.22 1.83 -10.79
CA ARG A 14 -25.28 1.58 -9.33
C ARG A 14 -25.12 0.10 -8.97
N ALA A 15 -24.57 -0.18 -7.79
CA ALA A 15 -24.50 -1.51 -7.18
C ALA A 15 -25.33 -1.54 -5.89
N HIS A 16 -26.18 -2.56 -5.72
CA HIS A 16 -27.01 -2.75 -4.53
C HIS A 16 -26.62 -4.03 -3.78
N LEU A 17 -26.52 -3.94 -2.44
CA LEU A 17 -26.37 -5.10 -1.56
C LEU A 17 -27.75 -5.76 -1.40
N LEU A 18 -27.83 -7.04 -1.73
CA LEU A 18 -29.06 -7.80 -1.54
C LEU A 18 -29.06 -8.44 -0.15
N GLY A 19 -29.91 -7.90 0.74
CA GLY A 19 -30.38 -8.62 1.93
C GLY A 19 -31.41 -9.69 1.53
N LYS A 20 -31.70 -10.64 2.42
CA LYS A 20 -32.58 -11.80 2.19
C LYS A 20 -33.78 -11.46 1.28
N GLY A 21 -33.76 -12.01 0.07
CA GLY A 21 -34.89 -12.12 -0.86
C GLY A 21 -35.57 -10.82 -1.29
N VAL A 22 -35.01 -10.10 -2.27
CA VAL A 22 -35.73 -9.05 -3.00
C VAL A 22 -36.20 -9.60 -4.34
N SER A 23 -37.52 -9.66 -4.53
CA SER A 23 -38.18 -10.18 -5.74
C SER A 23 -38.53 -9.04 -6.70
N PHE A 24 -37.93 -9.03 -7.89
CA PHE A 24 -38.38 -8.23 -9.02
C PHE A 24 -38.83 -9.16 -10.15
N GLY A 25 -40.09 -9.06 -10.56
CA GLY A 25 -40.61 -9.68 -11.79
C GLY A 25 -40.41 -11.19 -11.90
N GLY A 26 -41.04 -11.98 -11.00
CA GLY A 26 -41.36 -13.39 -11.26
C GLY A 26 -40.22 -14.42 -11.27
N LYS A 27 -38.96 -14.05 -11.03
CA LYS A 27 -37.87 -15.01 -10.81
C LYS A 27 -37.24 -14.80 -9.43
N THR A 28 -37.60 -15.65 -8.48
CA THR A 28 -37.01 -15.67 -7.13
C THR A 28 -35.69 -16.42 -7.17
N GLY A 29 -34.55 -15.73 -7.15
CA GLY A 29 -33.27 -16.44 -7.07
C GLY A 29 -32.04 -15.56 -7.12
N TYR A 30 -31.82 -14.77 -6.07
CA TYR A 30 -30.50 -14.19 -5.78
C TYR A 30 -29.92 -14.88 -4.56
N ARG A 31 -28.61 -15.12 -4.56
CA ARG A 31 -27.91 -15.65 -3.39
C ARG A 31 -27.77 -14.55 -2.34
N GLU A 32 -27.90 -14.94 -1.07
CA GLU A 32 -27.66 -14.05 0.06
C GLU A 32 -26.19 -13.58 0.04
N ASN A 33 -25.93 -12.30 0.35
CA ASN A 33 -24.60 -11.67 0.27
C ASN A 33 -24.04 -11.57 -1.16
N SER A 34 -24.87 -11.28 -2.17
CA SER A 34 -24.43 -10.93 -3.51
C SER A 34 -24.65 -9.44 -3.82
N LEU A 35 -23.79 -8.92 -4.69
CA LEU A 35 -23.88 -7.60 -5.30
C LEU A 35 -24.48 -7.75 -6.70
N LEU A 36 -25.54 -6.99 -6.97
CA LEU A 36 -26.12 -6.91 -8.31
C LEU A 36 -25.63 -5.65 -9.02
N PHE A 37 -24.96 -5.85 -10.15
CA PHE A 37 -24.50 -4.77 -11.02
C PHE A 37 -25.44 -4.60 -12.20
N PHE A 38 -25.88 -3.36 -12.41
CA PHE A 38 -26.74 -2.95 -13.50
C PHE A 38 -25.88 -2.32 -14.59
N PHE A 39 -25.87 -2.94 -15.77
CA PHE A 39 -25.20 -2.41 -16.95
C PHE A 39 -26.27 -2.02 -17.98
N ALA A 40 -26.33 -0.74 -18.31
CA ALA A 40 -27.14 -0.24 -19.40
C ALA A 40 -26.23 0.18 -20.56
N SER A 41 -26.57 -0.25 -21.78
CA SER A 41 -25.97 0.26 -23.00
C SER A 41 -26.78 1.45 -23.48
N ASP A 42 -26.12 2.57 -23.79
CA ASP A 42 -26.75 3.82 -24.24
C ASP A 42 -27.22 3.76 -25.71
N ASP A 43 -27.38 2.54 -26.26
CA ASP A 43 -27.80 2.35 -27.65
C ASP A 43 -29.31 2.55 -27.74
N SER A 44 -29.70 3.67 -28.36
CA SER A 44 -31.05 4.25 -28.36
C SER A 44 -32.17 3.31 -28.87
N SER A 45 -31.85 2.21 -29.58
CA SER A 45 -32.86 1.28 -30.10
C SER A 45 -33.07 0.00 -29.29
N GLU A 46 -32.17 -0.38 -28.38
CA GLU A 46 -32.35 -1.54 -27.49
C GLU A 46 -31.72 -1.26 -26.12
N ARG A 47 -32.54 -0.79 -25.17
CA ARG A 47 -32.16 -0.75 -23.75
C ARG A 47 -32.09 -2.17 -23.19
N SER A 48 -31.07 -2.94 -23.59
CA SER A 48 -30.76 -4.24 -23.02
C SER A 48 -30.04 -4.03 -21.69
N ALA A 49 -30.81 -4.01 -20.60
CA ALA A 49 -30.25 -4.02 -19.26
C ALA A 49 -29.70 -5.41 -18.94
N ARG A 50 -28.40 -5.50 -18.65
CA ARG A 50 -27.77 -6.74 -18.18
C ARG A 50 -27.56 -6.65 -16.68
N PHE A 51 -28.04 -7.67 -15.98
CA PHE A 51 -27.78 -7.87 -14.56
C PHE A 51 -26.65 -8.88 -14.41
N VAL A 52 -25.64 -8.53 -13.62
CA VAL A 52 -24.58 -9.47 -13.22
C VAL A 52 -24.59 -9.57 -11.70
N GLU A 53 -24.92 -10.77 -11.22
CA GLU A 53 -24.79 -11.10 -9.81
C GLU A 53 -23.35 -11.51 -9.51
N VAL A 54 -22.75 -10.87 -8.51
CA VAL A 54 -21.39 -11.16 -8.07
C VAL A 54 -21.44 -11.45 -6.58
N ASP A 55 -20.87 -12.56 -6.16
CA ASP A 55 -20.71 -12.88 -4.74
C ASP A 55 -19.91 -11.76 -4.02
N PHE A 56 -20.40 -11.28 -2.89
CA PHE A 56 -19.76 -10.18 -2.14
C PHE A 56 -18.38 -10.58 -1.64
N GLY A 57 -18.20 -11.83 -1.18
CA GLY A 57 -16.89 -12.35 -0.78
C GLY A 57 -15.90 -12.33 -1.94
N TYR A 58 -16.33 -12.75 -3.13
CA TYR A 58 -15.52 -12.65 -4.34
C TYR A 58 -15.20 -11.19 -4.70
N ALA A 59 -16.15 -10.27 -4.60
CA ALA A 59 -15.94 -8.85 -4.85
C ALA A 59 -14.92 -8.22 -3.89
N VAL A 60 -14.99 -8.55 -2.59
CA VAL A 60 -14.03 -8.11 -1.57
C VAL A 60 -12.64 -8.64 -1.88
N VAL A 61 -12.51 -9.93 -2.25
CA VAL A 61 -11.22 -10.53 -2.63
C VAL A 61 -10.62 -9.83 -3.86
N VAL A 62 -11.44 -9.53 -4.88
CA VAL A 62 -10.97 -8.82 -6.09
C VAL A 62 -10.58 -7.37 -5.77
N ALA A 63 -11.31 -6.68 -4.89
CA ALA A 63 -10.97 -5.35 -4.43
C ALA A 63 -9.63 -5.35 -3.65
N GLN A 64 -9.44 -6.30 -2.74
CA GLN A 64 -8.19 -6.46 -1.99
C GLN A 64 -7.01 -6.74 -2.91
N ARG A 65 -7.16 -7.63 -3.91
CA ARG A 65 -6.13 -7.89 -4.92
C ARG A 65 -5.76 -6.66 -5.73
N ARG A 66 -6.72 -5.78 -6.03
CA ARG A 66 -6.46 -4.51 -6.74
C ARG A 66 -5.67 -3.53 -5.89
N LEU A 67 -6.01 -3.41 -4.59
CA LEU A 67 -5.26 -2.57 -3.66
C LEU A 67 -3.85 -3.10 -3.45
N ASP A 68 -3.70 -4.41 -3.29
CA ASP A 68 -2.41 -5.09 -3.16
C ASP A 68 -1.53 -4.89 -4.40
N ALA A 69 -2.08 -5.07 -5.61
CA ALA A 69 -1.37 -4.80 -6.85
C ALA A 69 -0.93 -3.32 -6.98
N LYS A 70 -1.77 -2.39 -6.52
CA LYS A 70 -1.44 -0.95 -6.51
C LYS A 70 -0.32 -0.65 -5.53
N ALA A 71 -0.39 -1.17 -4.30
CA ALA A 71 0.65 -1.04 -3.29
C ALA A 71 1.99 -1.63 -3.79
N ARG A 72 1.95 -2.84 -4.35
CA ARG A 72 3.12 -3.48 -4.96
C ARG A 72 3.75 -2.63 -6.05
N ARG A 73 2.94 -2.05 -6.94
CA ARG A 73 3.43 -1.15 -8.00
C ARG A 73 4.10 0.09 -7.43
N THR A 74 3.50 0.71 -6.41
CA THR A 74 4.08 1.88 -5.73
C THR A 74 5.41 1.54 -5.07
N LEU A 75 5.49 0.41 -4.36
CA LEU A 75 6.75 -0.05 -3.74
C LEU A 75 7.84 -0.29 -4.79
N MET A 76 7.50 -0.90 -5.93
CA MET A 76 8.45 -1.21 -6.98
C MET A 76 9.08 0.04 -7.64
N ILE A 77 8.37 1.17 -7.67
CA ILE A 77 8.90 2.45 -8.19
C ILE A 77 10.05 2.98 -7.32
N GLY A 78 10.03 2.71 -6.02
CA GLY A 78 11.08 3.14 -5.09
C GLY A 78 12.32 2.23 -5.08
N ILE A 79 12.28 1.09 -5.76
CA ILE A 79 13.36 0.10 -5.80
C ILE A 79 14.13 0.25 -7.12
N SER A 80 15.47 0.28 -7.07
CA SER A 80 16.33 0.31 -8.25
C SER A 80 16.13 -0.94 -9.12
N ASN A 81 16.27 -0.82 -10.44
CA ASN A 81 16.02 -1.92 -11.39
C ASN A 81 16.85 -3.19 -11.11
N GLU A 82 18.08 -3.04 -10.60
CA GLU A 82 18.95 -4.17 -10.23
C GLU A 82 18.40 -4.98 -9.06
N ASP A 83 17.76 -4.32 -8.09
CA ASP A 83 17.17 -4.97 -6.93
C ASP A 83 15.74 -5.46 -7.20
N GLN A 84 15.01 -4.87 -8.16
CA GLN A 84 13.66 -5.31 -8.56
C GLN A 84 13.59 -6.80 -8.91
N LEU A 85 14.61 -7.34 -9.60
CA LEU A 85 14.68 -8.77 -9.96
C LEU A 85 14.63 -9.68 -8.73
N LYS A 86 15.17 -9.24 -7.58
CA LYS A 86 15.20 -9.99 -6.32
C LYS A 86 13.83 -10.01 -5.62
N PHE A 87 12.99 -9.02 -5.93
CA PHE A 87 11.67 -8.84 -5.33
C PHE A 87 10.51 -9.28 -6.24
N ASN A 88 10.77 -9.55 -7.52
CA ASN A 88 9.74 -9.91 -8.50
C ASN A 88 8.97 -11.20 -8.18
N SER A 89 9.57 -12.12 -7.43
CA SER A 89 8.92 -13.36 -6.98
C SER A 89 7.84 -13.13 -5.91
N ILE A 90 7.87 -11.99 -5.21
CA ILE A 90 6.93 -11.68 -4.14
C ILE A 90 5.64 -11.11 -4.73
N LYS A 91 4.53 -11.82 -4.49
CA LYS A 91 3.20 -11.47 -5.01
C LYS A 91 2.40 -10.57 -4.07
N ASP A 92 2.62 -10.71 -2.77
CA ASP A 92 1.92 -10.00 -1.71
C ASP A 92 2.66 -8.69 -1.36
N ALA A 93 1.93 -7.57 -1.28
CA ALA A 93 2.54 -6.27 -1.05
C ALA A 93 3.11 -6.12 0.37
N LYS A 94 2.54 -6.80 1.37
CA LYS A 94 3.04 -6.77 2.75
C LYS A 94 4.39 -7.50 2.84
N GLN A 95 4.47 -8.69 2.26
CA GLN A 95 5.73 -9.44 2.19
C GLN A 95 6.79 -8.68 1.39
N LEU A 96 6.39 -7.98 0.33
CA LEU A 96 7.31 -7.15 -0.45
C LEU A 96 7.86 -6.01 0.42
N PHE A 97 7.00 -5.32 1.17
CA PHE A 97 7.41 -4.25 2.07
C PHE A 97 8.41 -4.75 3.12
N GLU A 98 8.12 -5.86 3.81
CA GLU A 98 9.02 -6.46 4.80
C GLU A 98 10.37 -6.87 4.18
N ALA A 99 10.37 -7.40 2.96
CA ALA A 99 11.60 -7.78 2.26
C ALA A 99 12.45 -6.55 1.88
N VAL A 100 11.80 -5.48 1.42
CA VAL A 100 12.42 -4.19 1.13
C VAL A 100 13.00 -3.58 2.40
N GLU A 101 12.22 -3.57 3.48
CA GLU A 101 12.66 -3.09 4.80
C GLU A 101 13.84 -3.91 5.33
N LYS A 102 13.84 -5.24 5.17
CA LYS A 102 14.96 -6.08 5.59
C LYS A 102 16.22 -5.82 4.77
N ARG A 103 16.07 -5.52 3.47
CA ARG A 103 17.21 -5.31 2.56
C ARG A 103 17.81 -3.91 2.71
N PHE A 104 16.96 -2.88 2.81
CA PHE A 104 17.36 -1.47 2.79
C PHE A 104 17.26 -0.79 4.16
N GLY A 105 16.43 -1.28 5.07
CA GLY A 105 16.20 -0.72 6.40
C GLY A 105 17.35 -0.94 7.40
N GLY A 106 18.51 -1.41 6.93
CA GLY A 106 19.71 -1.62 7.74
C GLY A 106 19.63 -2.89 8.60
N ASN A 107 20.64 -3.75 8.46
CA ASN A 107 20.85 -4.94 9.28
C ASN A 107 20.80 -4.59 10.79
N ALA A 108 20.06 -5.37 11.59
CA ALA A 108 19.95 -5.18 13.05
C ALA A 108 21.33 -5.16 13.75
N ALA A 109 22.29 -5.95 13.28
CA ALA A 109 23.67 -5.90 13.76
C ALA A 109 24.37 -4.59 13.36
N THR A 110 24.13 -4.04 12.16
CA THR A 110 24.65 -2.72 11.78
C THR A 110 24.05 -1.61 12.64
N LYS A 111 22.74 -1.64 12.90
CA LYS A 111 22.07 -0.71 13.85
C LYS A 111 22.65 -0.83 15.25
N LYS A 112 22.92 -2.06 15.71
CA LYS A 112 23.54 -2.34 17.03
C LYS A 112 24.96 -1.79 17.11
N THR A 113 25.79 -2.00 16.09
CA THR A 113 27.15 -1.45 16.02
C THR A 113 27.13 0.08 15.98
N GLN A 114 26.27 0.67 15.16
CA GLN A 114 26.12 2.13 15.07
C GLN A 114 25.67 2.73 16.41
N ARG A 115 24.73 2.08 17.10
CA ARG A 115 24.31 2.47 18.45
C ARG A 115 25.46 2.40 19.46
N ASN A 116 26.24 1.32 19.45
CA ASN A 116 27.40 1.19 20.34
C ASN A 116 28.45 2.28 20.09
N LEU A 117 28.71 2.61 18.82
CA LEU A 117 29.62 3.68 18.45
C LEU A 117 29.11 5.05 18.95
N LEU A 118 27.83 5.36 18.77
CA LEU A 118 27.24 6.61 19.25
C LEU A 118 27.23 6.70 20.78
N LYS A 119 26.99 5.59 21.49
CA LYS A 119 27.14 5.54 22.95
C LYS A 119 28.56 5.85 23.38
N GLN A 120 29.55 5.26 22.71
CA GLN A 120 30.95 5.54 22.98
C GLN A 120 31.31 7.01 22.69
N GLN A 121 30.74 7.61 21.63
CA GLN A 121 30.91 9.04 21.35
C GLN A 121 30.24 9.93 22.39
N PHE A 122 29.10 9.51 22.95
CA PHE A 122 28.43 10.21 24.05
C PHE A 122 29.25 10.15 25.34
N GLU A 123 29.75 8.97 25.71
CA GLU A 123 30.59 8.77 26.91
C GLU A 123 31.90 9.56 26.81
N ASN A 124 32.46 9.66 25.60
CA ASN A 124 33.67 10.44 25.33
C ASN A 124 33.36 11.90 24.94
N PHE A 125 32.11 12.35 25.04
CA PHE A 125 31.76 13.71 24.67
C PHE A 125 32.46 14.70 25.61
N SER A 126 33.28 15.55 25.01
CA SER A 126 34.00 16.60 25.73
C SER A 126 33.84 17.92 24.99
N ALA A 127 33.63 18.99 25.76
CA ALA A 127 33.59 20.35 25.28
C ALA A 127 34.99 20.95 25.40
N PRO A 128 35.71 21.20 24.28
CA PRO A 128 36.98 21.90 24.31
C PRO A 128 36.78 23.30 24.90
N SER A 129 37.73 23.77 25.68
CA SER A 129 37.67 25.12 26.28
C SER A 129 37.68 26.27 25.27
N SER A 130 37.98 25.98 24.00
CA SER A 130 37.97 26.93 22.88
C SER A 130 36.69 26.92 22.05
N GLU A 131 35.76 26.01 22.31
CA GLU A 131 34.49 25.89 21.58
C GLU A 131 33.40 26.75 22.24
N MET A 132 32.57 27.43 21.44
CA MET A 132 31.48 28.23 21.99
C MET A 132 30.37 27.33 22.56
N LEU A 133 29.63 27.85 23.53
CA LEU A 133 28.58 27.10 24.23
C LEU A 133 27.47 26.66 23.25
N ASP A 134 27.07 27.53 22.33
CA ASP A 134 26.08 27.23 21.28
C ASP A 134 26.54 26.11 20.34
N GLN A 135 27.82 26.11 19.97
CA GLN A 135 28.40 25.06 19.12
C GLN A 135 28.43 23.72 19.85
N THR A 136 28.81 23.75 21.13
CA THR A 136 28.80 22.57 21.99
C THR A 136 27.39 21.99 22.12
N PHE A 137 26.40 22.86 22.31
CA PHE A 137 24.99 22.48 22.40
C PHE A 137 24.47 21.88 21.09
N ASP A 138 24.77 22.48 19.94
CA ASP A 138 24.40 21.95 18.62
C ASP A 138 24.97 20.55 18.37
N ARG A 139 26.24 20.32 18.73
CA ARG A 139 26.87 18.98 18.59
C ARG A 139 26.22 17.96 19.51
N PHE A 140 25.95 18.35 20.76
CA PHE A 140 25.28 17.50 21.73
C PHE A 140 23.87 17.12 21.24
N GLN A 141 23.09 18.10 20.79
CA GLN A 141 21.74 17.90 20.28
C GLN A 141 21.75 16.95 19.07
N LYS A 142 22.67 17.15 18.11
CA LYS A 142 22.83 16.21 16.97
C LYS A 142 23.10 14.78 17.42
N LEU A 143 23.93 14.60 18.46
CA LEU A 143 24.28 13.28 18.97
C LEU A 143 23.07 12.59 19.63
N VAL A 144 22.28 13.35 20.39
CA VAL A 144 21.03 12.88 21.01
C VAL A 144 19.99 12.51 19.94
N SER A 145 19.77 13.37 18.93
CA SER A 145 18.83 13.09 17.84
C SER A 145 19.19 11.81 17.07
N HIS A 146 20.48 11.55 16.83
CA HIS A 146 20.92 10.31 16.18
C HIS A 146 20.69 9.06 17.03
N LEU A 147 20.82 9.16 18.36
CA LEU A 147 20.52 8.06 19.28
C LEU A 147 19.01 7.74 19.28
N GLU A 148 18.18 8.77 19.28
CA GLU A 148 16.71 8.65 19.28
C GLU A 148 16.18 8.03 17.98
N LEU A 149 16.71 8.43 16.82
CA LEU A 149 16.34 7.85 15.51
C LEU A 149 16.70 6.36 15.39
N LEU A 150 17.73 5.89 16.09
CA LEU A 150 18.14 4.48 16.10
C LEU A 150 17.47 3.64 17.20
N GLY A 151 16.78 4.29 18.14
CA GLY A 151 15.96 3.67 19.16
C GLY A 151 14.50 4.01 18.90
N GLU A 152 13.84 3.33 17.96
CA GLU A 152 12.42 3.55 17.70
C GLU A 152 11.61 3.61 18.99
N LYS A 153 10.99 4.77 19.19
CA LYS A 153 10.14 5.21 20.30
C LYS A 153 10.59 4.69 21.67
N ILE A 154 11.25 5.57 22.41
CA ILE A 154 11.03 5.61 23.86
C ILE A 154 9.55 5.96 24.01
N SER A 155 8.69 4.95 24.17
CA SER A 155 7.32 5.18 24.57
C SER A 155 7.39 5.94 25.88
N GLN A 156 6.92 7.18 25.85
CA GLN A 156 6.64 7.97 27.05
C GLN A 156 5.56 7.28 27.87
#